data_AF-A0A6I2UIC4-F1
#
_entry.id   AF-A0A6I2UIC4-F1
#
_cell.length_a   1.000
_cell.length_b   1.000
_cell.length_c   1.000
_cell.angle_alpha   90.00
_cell.angle_beta   90.00
_cell.angle_gamma   90.00
#
_symmetry.space_group_name_H-M   'P 1'
#
loop_
_entity.id
_entity.type
_entity.pdbx_description
1 polymer ?
#
loop_
_entity_poly.entity_id
_entity_poly.type
_entity_poly.pdbx_seq_one_letter_code
_entity_poly.pdbx_strand_id
1 'polypeptide(L)'
;MDLFQWIAKYERKTGEKFERDERFELFFLPEKGFCEIGQLKDMLVANQCCGDLLFWRDKINSAARKAGGIKACGTWCIRKEIKAYIRLLGYRIEKTVELADGARQYICIHKDTGKMGRVSPAFKYKKSGRQAYFITWEP
;
A
#
# COMPACT_ATOMS: atom_id res chain seq x y z
N MET A 1 -4.97 -1.07 21.55
CA MET A 1 -5.91 -0.08 20.97
C MET A 1 -7.05 -0.84 20.34
N ASP A 2 -8.30 -0.40 20.51
CA ASP A 2 -9.44 -0.95 19.77
C ASP A 2 -9.47 -0.44 18.31
N LEU A 3 -10.40 -0.96 17.52
CA LEU A 3 -10.55 -0.59 16.11
C LEU A 3 -10.86 0.91 15.92
N PHE A 4 -11.73 1.50 16.73
CA PHE A 4 -12.09 2.91 16.64
C PHE A 4 -10.90 3.82 16.93
N GLN A 5 -10.08 3.46 17.92
CA GLN A 5 -8.85 4.16 18.23
C GLN A 5 -7.83 4.08 17.08
N TRP A 6 -7.75 2.94 16.39
CA TRP A 6 -6.90 2.80 15.20
C TRP A 6 -7.42 3.60 14.01
N ILE A 7 -8.73 3.62 13.78
CA ILE A 7 -9.39 4.46 12.78
C ILE A 7 -9.09 5.95 13.07
N ALA A 8 -9.35 6.42 14.28
CA ALA A 8 -9.04 7.80 14.66
C ALA A 8 -7.55 8.17 14.47
N LYS A 9 -6.64 7.20 14.71
CA LYS A 9 -5.21 7.36 14.43
C LYS A 9 -4.91 7.41 12.93
N TYR A 10 -5.58 6.60 12.12
CA TYR A 10 -5.49 6.65 10.65
C TYR A 10 -5.91 8.03 10.14
N GLU A 11 -7.10 8.49 10.54
CA GLU A 11 -7.67 9.76 10.06
C GLU A 11 -6.79 10.94 10.45
N ARG A 12 -6.34 10.99 11.70
CA ARG A 12 -5.40 12.02 12.17
C ARG A 12 -4.08 12.03 11.40
N LYS A 13 -3.52 10.85 11.07
CA LYS A 13 -2.21 10.75 10.39
C LYS A 13 -2.28 11.02 8.90
N THR A 14 -3.43 10.78 8.27
CA THR A 14 -3.58 10.84 6.81
C THR A 14 -4.30 12.10 6.34
N GLY A 15 -5.18 12.64 7.20
CA GLY A 15 -6.14 13.69 6.87
C GLY A 15 -7.39 13.17 6.16
N GLU A 16 -7.49 11.86 5.93
CA GLU A 16 -8.58 11.19 5.22
C GLU A 16 -9.54 10.55 6.21
N LYS A 17 -10.84 10.58 5.94
CA LYS A 17 -11.80 9.80 6.73
C LYS A 17 -11.67 8.32 6.40
N PHE A 18 -11.87 7.48 7.40
CA PHE A 18 -12.07 6.06 7.15
C PHE A 18 -13.51 5.84 6.68
N GLU A 19 -13.66 5.35 5.46
CA GLU A 19 -14.96 5.05 4.87
C GLU A 19 -14.96 3.60 4.42
N ARG A 20 -15.82 2.77 5.01
CA ARG A 20 -15.82 1.34 4.73
C ARG A 20 -16.14 1.08 3.25
N ASP A 21 -15.27 0.35 2.56
CA ASP A 21 -15.52 -0.11 1.20
C ASP A 21 -15.93 -1.58 1.20
N GLU A 22 -17.19 -1.87 0.88
CA GLU A 22 -17.76 -3.22 0.92
C GLU A 22 -17.09 -4.21 -0.04
N ARG A 23 -16.33 -3.72 -1.04
CA ARG A 23 -15.56 -4.56 -1.96
C ARG A 23 -14.30 -5.16 -1.32
N PHE A 24 -13.93 -4.68 -0.14
CA PHE A 24 -12.76 -5.13 0.61
C PHE A 24 -13.23 -5.73 1.91
N GLU A 25 -12.53 -6.73 2.44
CA GLU A 25 -12.77 -7.26 3.78
C GLU A 25 -11.90 -6.52 4.80
N LEU A 26 -12.47 -6.13 5.94
CA LEU A 26 -11.76 -5.42 7.00
C LEU A 26 -11.17 -6.40 8.02
N PHE A 27 -9.85 -6.46 8.08
CA PHE A 27 -9.12 -7.22 9.09
C PHE A 27 -8.64 -6.31 10.21
N PHE A 28 -8.74 -6.77 11.45
CA PHE A 28 -8.31 -6.03 12.63
C PHE A 28 -7.59 -6.93 13.63
N LEU A 29 -6.47 -6.44 14.15
CA LEU A 29 -5.73 -7.04 15.25
C LEU A 29 -5.26 -5.93 16.20
N PRO A 30 -5.61 -5.95 17.49
CA PRO A 30 -5.32 -4.84 18.42
C PRO A 30 -3.86 -4.34 18.41
N GLU A 31 -2.91 -5.26 18.29
CA GLU A 31 -1.47 -4.98 18.29
C GLU A 31 -0.88 -4.63 16.91
N LYS A 32 -1.59 -4.95 15.82
CA LYS A 32 -1.11 -4.74 14.44
C LYS A 32 -1.91 -3.67 13.68
N GLY A 33 -3.03 -3.21 14.23
CA GLY A 33 -3.92 -2.23 13.64
C GLY A 33 -4.98 -2.87 12.75
N PHE A 34 -5.34 -2.22 11.65
CA PHE A 34 -6.32 -2.73 10.70
C PHE A 34 -5.84 -2.62 9.25
N CYS A 35 -6.40 -3.45 8.39
CA CYS A 35 -6.21 -3.38 6.95
C CYS A 35 -7.48 -3.86 6.23
N GLU A 36 -7.97 -3.07 5.29
CA GLU A 36 -8.93 -3.53 4.29
C GLU A 36 -8.16 -4.26 3.17
N ILE A 37 -8.54 -5.51 2.89
CA ILE A 37 -7.91 -6.33 1.84
C ILE A 37 -8.99 -6.78 0.87
N GLY A 38 -8.71 -6.65 -0.43
CA GLY A 38 -9.63 -7.02 -1.49
C GLY A 38 -8.89 -7.43 -2.74
N GLN A 39 -9.60 -8.03 -3.67
CA GLN A 39 -9.03 -8.51 -4.93
C GLN A 39 -9.38 -7.57 -6.07
N LEU A 40 -8.37 -7.11 -6.80
CA LEU A 40 -8.51 -6.40 -8.06
C LEU A 40 -7.91 -7.26 -9.17
N LYS A 41 -8.77 -7.87 -10.01
CA LYS A 41 -8.36 -8.82 -11.07
C LYS A 41 -7.49 -9.96 -10.49
N ASP A 42 -6.23 -10.04 -10.88
CA ASP A 42 -5.23 -11.03 -10.46
C ASP A 42 -4.30 -10.52 -9.34
N MET A 43 -4.75 -9.51 -8.58
CA MET A 43 -3.98 -8.87 -7.51
C MET A 43 -4.76 -8.79 -6.19
N LEU A 44 -4.09 -9.08 -5.07
CA LEU A 44 -4.61 -8.74 -3.74
C LEU A 44 -4.09 -7.38 -3.27
N VAL A 45 -4.94 -6.55 -2.70
CA VAL A 45 -4.60 -5.15 -2.43
C VAL A 45 -5.04 -4.71 -1.04
N ALA A 46 -4.13 -4.07 -0.31
CA ALA A 46 -4.41 -3.32 0.90
C ALA A 46 -4.99 -1.95 0.55
N ASN A 47 -6.28 -1.72 0.80
CA ASN A 47 -6.95 -0.44 0.53
C ASN A 47 -6.66 0.60 1.63
N GLN A 48 -7.40 0.56 2.73
CA GLN A 48 -7.17 1.38 3.91
C GLN A 48 -6.42 0.58 4.97
N CYS A 49 -5.23 1.03 5.34
CA CYS A 49 -4.36 0.32 6.29
C CYS A 49 -3.76 1.28 7.31
N CYS A 50 -3.78 0.90 8.59
CA CYS A 50 -3.12 1.62 9.67
C CYS A 50 -2.53 0.65 10.68
N GLY A 51 -1.29 0.90 11.11
CA GLY A 51 -0.58 0.02 12.04
C GLY A 51 0.70 -0.56 11.42
N ASP A 52 0.90 -1.85 11.60
CA ASP A 52 2.10 -2.57 11.20
C ASP A 52 2.06 -2.96 9.72
N LEU A 53 2.58 -2.07 8.87
CA LEU A 53 2.58 -2.26 7.42
C LEU A 53 3.27 -3.56 6.97
N LEU A 54 4.38 -3.94 7.62
CA LEU A 54 5.14 -5.13 7.23
C LEU A 54 4.36 -6.39 7.54
N PHE A 55 3.72 -6.43 8.71
CA PHE A 55 2.79 -7.51 9.06
C PHE A 55 1.66 -7.65 8.03
N TRP A 56 1.00 -6.55 7.66
CA TRP A 56 -0.12 -6.60 6.70
C TRP A 56 0.35 -7.00 5.30
N ARG A 57 1.52 -6.51 4.86
CA ARG A 57 2.15 -6.94 3.61
C ARG A 57 2.39 -8.46 3.60
N ASP A 58 2.96 -9.01 4.66
CA ASP A 58 3.29 -10.43 4.73
C ASP A 58 2.01 -11.29 4.80
N LYS A 59 0.95 -10.80 5.46
CA LYS A 59 -0.38 -11.43 5.44
C LYS A 59 -0.97 -11.47 4.02
N ILE A 60 -0.90 -10.37 3.29
CA ILE A 60 -1.38 -10.30 1.89
C ILE A 60 -0.58 -11.24 1.00
N ASN A 61 0.75 -11.27 1.13
CA ASN A 61 1.61 -12.20 0.39
C ASN A 61 1.25 -13.66 0.68
N SER A 62 1.04 -14.00 1.95
CA SER A 62 0.62 -15.35 2.33
C SER A 62 -0.75 -15.70 1.76
N ALA A 63 -1.71 -14.78 1.75
CA ALA A 63 -3.03 -15.00 1.18
C ALA A 63 -2.97 -15.18 -0.34
N ALA A 64 -2.20 -14.33 -1.04
CA ALA A 64 -2.01 -14.41 -2.48
C ALA A 64 -1.42 -15.75 -2.93
N ARG A 65 -0.37 -16.22 -2.23
CA ARG A 65 0.26 -17.52 -2.52
C ARG A 65 -0.68 -18.70 -2.27
N LYS A 66 -1.56 -18.61 -1.26
CA LYS A 66 -2.54 -19.67 -0.94
C LYS A 66 -3.71 -19.71 -1.93
N ALA A 67 -4.18 -18.57 -2.40
CA ALA A 67 -5.31 -18.49 -3.32
C ALA A 67 -5.02 -19.16 -4.67
N GLY A 68 -3.75 -19.16 -5.12
CA GLY A 68 -3.39 -19.60 -6.46
C GLY A 68 -3.86 -18.61 -7.53
N GLY A 69 -3.05 -18.35 -8.55
CA GLY A 69 -3.42 -17.45 -9.66
C GLY A 69 -3.33 -15.94 -9.35
N ILE A 70 -3.04 -15.54 -8.12
CA ILE A 70 -2.69 -14.15 -7.79
C ILE A 70 -1.23 -13.89 -8.17
N LYS A 71 -1.00 -12.99 -9.11
CA LYS A 71 0.33 -12.68 -9.68
C LYS A 71 1.00 -11.50 -9.00
N ALA A 72 0.23 -10.66 -8.32
CA ALA A 72 0.74 -9.47 -7.68
C ALA A 72 -0.01 -9.15 -6.38
N CYS A 73 0.62 -8.32 -5.56
CA CYS A 73 -0.01 -7.64 -4.45
C CYS A 73 0.19 -6.13 -4.58
N GLY A 74 -0.61 -5.34 -3.86
CA GLY A 74 -0.45 -3.90 -3.86
C GLY A 74 -0.94 -3.18 -2.61
N THR A 75 -0.56 -1.92 -2.50
CA THR A 75 -1.05 -0.98 -1.48
C THR A 75 -1.00 0.44 -2.01
N TRP A 76 -1.87 1.30 -1.52
CA TRP A 76 -1.76 2.74 -1.74
C TRP A 76 -0.85 3.36 -0.68
N CYS A 77 -0.02 4.31 -1.10
CA CYS A 77 0.70 5.21 -0.22
C CYS A 77 0.20 6.63 -0.45
N ILE A 78 -0.56 7.13 0.52
CA ILE A 78 -1.10 8.50 0.57
C ILE A 78 -0.23 9.42 1.44
N ARG A 79 0.91 8.93 1.94
CA ARG A 79 1.88 9.71 2.69
C ARG A 79 2.74 10.51 1.72
N LYS A 80 3.18 11.69 2.16
CA LYS A 80 4.03 12.59 1.34
C LYS A 80 5.37 11.90 0.97
N GLU A 81 5.94 11.14 1.91
CA GLU A 81 7.32 10.65 1.82
C GLU A 81 7.41 9.27 1.15
N ILE A 82 7.05 9.19 -0.14
CA ILE A 82 7.01 7.92 -0.88
C ILE A 82 8.34 7.14 -0.85
N LYS A 83 9.48 7.82 -0.95
CA LYS A 83 10.81 7.17 -0.90
C LYS A 83 11.08 6.52 0.45
N ALA A 84 10.56 7.07 1.55
CA ALA A 84 10.67 6.43 2.87
C ALA A 84 9.80 5.17 2.92
N TYR A 85 8.60 5.22 2.33
CA TYR A 85 7.71 4.07 2.24
C TYR A 85 8.30 2.92 1.40
N ILE A 86 8.95 3.24 0.27
CA ILE A 86 9.69 2.28 -0.56
C ILE A 86 10.78 1.58 0.26
N ARG A 87 11.59 2.35 1.00
CA ARG A 87 12.65 1.80 1.86
C ARG A 87 12.09 0.92 2.98
N LEU A 88 10.99 1.34 3.61
CA LEU A 88 10.31 0.58 4.65
C LEU A 88 9.88 -0.79 4.14
N LEU A 89 9.34 -0.86 2.92
CA LEU A 89 8.93 -2.11 2.28
C LEU A 89 10.11 -2.99 1.79
N GLY A 90 11.37 -2.62 2.09
CA GLY A 90 12.55 -3.40 1.73
C GLY A 90 13.08 -3.15 0.32
N TYR A 91 12.55 -2.17 -0.40
CA TYR A 91 12.93 -1.90 -1.79
C TYR A 91 14.08 -0.89 -1.93
N ARG A 92 14.90 -1.10 -2.97
CA ARG A 92 15.83 -0.11 -3.53
C ARG A 92 15.26 0.38 -4.88
N ILE A 93 15.40 1.68 -5.16
CA ILE A 93 15.00 2.26 -6.45
C ILE A 93 16.12 1.99 -7.45
N GLU A 94 15.82 1.28 -8.54
CA GLU A 94 16.75 1.05 -9.65
C GLU A 94 16.61 2.12 -10.72
N LYS A 95 15.37 2.54 -11.01
CA LYS A 95 15.09 3.54 -12.04
C LYS A 95 13.97 4.47 -11.60
N THR A 96 14.16 5.76 -11.87
CA THR A 96 13.10 6.77 -11.79
C THR A 96 12.72 7.17 -13.21
N VAL A 97 11.42 7.14 -13.51
CA VAL A 97 10.86 7.57 -14.79
C VAL A 97 10.04 8.82 -14.53
N GLU A 98 10.39 9.93 -15.19
CA GLU A 98 9.58 11.14 -15.16
C GLU A 98 8.48 11.03 -16.23
N LEU A 99 7.25 11.34 -15.83
CA LEU A 99 6.06 11.32 -16.70
C LEU A 99 5.77 12.71 -17.24
N ALA A 100 4.98 12.77 -18.31
CA ALA A 100 4.62 14.02 -18.99
C ALA A 100 3.96 15.07 -18.08
N ASP A 101 3.27 14.64 -17.02
CA ASP A 101 2.62 15.51 -16.04
C ASP A 101 3.52 15.89 -14.84
N GLY A 102 4.83 15.60 -14.94
CA GLY A 102 5.83 15.82 -13.90
C GLY A 102 5.79 14.81 -12.76
N ALA A 103 4.88 13.83 -12.77
CA ALA A 103 4.87 12.77 -11.78
C ALA A 103 6.03 11.80 -12.02
N ARG A 104 6.45 11.09 -10.97
CA ARG A 104 7.56 10.13 -11.03
C ARG A 104 7.08 8.72 -10.79
N GLN A 105 7.47 7.79 -11.65
CA GLN A 105 7.33 6.36 -11.42
C GLN A 105 8.67 5.79 -10.97
N TYR A 106 8.64 4.85 -10.02
CA TYR A 106 9.85 4.18 -9.52
C TYR A 106 9.78 2.68 -9.84
N ILE A 107 10.82 2.19 -10.50
CA ILE A 107 11.07 0.76 -10.69
C ILE A 107 12.06 0.34 -9.61
N CYS A 108 11.69 -0.67 -8.83
CA CYS A 108 12.37 -1.05 -7.61
C CYS A 108 12.70 -2.54 -7.58
N ILE A 109 13.71 -2.90 -6.80
CA ILE A 109 14.09 -4.29 -6.51
C ILE A 109 14.13 -4.49 -4.99
N HIS A 110 13.51 -5.56 -4.51
CA HIS A 110 13.54 -5.91 -3.09
C HIS A 110 14.93 -6.39 -2.71
N LYS A 111 15.51 -5.81 -1.66
CA LYS A 111 16.92 -6.03 -1.29
C LYS A 111 17.23 -7.49 -0.96
N ASP A 112 16.29 -8.18 -0.32
CA ASP A 112 16.54 -9.55 0.17
C ASP A 112 16.14 -10.64 -0.83
N THR A 113 15.20 -10.35 -1.74
CA THR A 113 14.60 -11.39 -2.61
C THR A 113 14.88 -11.17 -4.08
N GLY A 114 15.37 -9.99 -4.48
CA GLY A 114 15.55 -9.62 -5.88
C GLY A 114 14.25 -9.39 -6.65
N LYS A 115 13.08 -9.57 -6.03
CA LYS A 115 11.78 -9.40 -6.68
C LYS A 115 11.53 -7.97 -7.08
N MET A 116 10.84 -7.80 -8.20
CA MET A 116 10.46 -6.48 -8.70
C MET A 116 9.33 -5.85 -7.89
N GLY A 117 9.45 -4.55 -7.67
CA GLY A 117 8.39 -3.68 -7.17
C GLY A 117 8.22 -2.49 -8.10
N ARG A 118 6.97 -2.04 -8.28
CA ARG A 118 6.65 -0.86 -9.09
C ARG A 118 5.85 0.13 -8.25
N VAL A 119 6.26 1.39 -8.32
CA VAL A 119 5.56 2.49 -7.64
C VAL A 119 5.09 3.48 -8.69
N SER A 120 3.79 3.51 -8.92
CA SER A 120 3.17 4.32 -9.96
C SER A 120 2.35 5.44 -9.33
N PRO A 121 2.36 6.67 -9.90
CA PRO A 121 1.39 7.69 -9.54
C PRO A 121 -0.04 7.14 -9.66
N ALA A 122 -0.86 7.31 -8.62
CA ALA A 122 -2.25 6.84 -8.59
C ALA A 122 -3.23 8.00 -8.85
N PHE A 123 -3.22 8.99 -7.97
CA PHE A 123 -4.06 10.18 -8.08
C PHE A 123 -3.42 11.36 -7.34
N LYS A 124 -3.84 12.58 -7.68
CA LYS A 124 -3.47 13.81 -6.97
C LYS A 124 -4.67 14.31 -6.17
N TYR A 125 -4.45 14.64 -4.90
CA TYR A 125 -5.49 15.24 -4.07
C TYR A 125 -5.85 16.63 -4.57
N LYS A 126 -7.12 16.88 -4.91
CA LYS A 126 -7.58 18.17 -5.47
C LYS A 126 -7.22 19.38 -4.58
N LYS A 127 -7.36 19.25 -3.26
CA LYS A 127 -7.14 20.35 -2.31
C LYS A 127 -5.65 20.65 -2.05
N SER A 128 -4.81 19.62 -1.99
CA SER A 128 -3.41 19.76 -1.54
C SER A 128 -2.38 19.59 -2.66
N GLY A 129 -2.80 19.15 -3.85
CA GLY A 129 -1.89 18.77 -4.94
C GLY A 129 -1.04 17.54 -4.64
N ARG A 130 -1.18 16.92 -3.46
CA ARG A 130 -0.35 15.79 -3.02
C ARG A 130 -0.55 14.59 -3.93
N GLN A 131 0.56 14.03 -4.42
CA GLN A 131 0.58 12.79 -5.19
C GLN A 131 0.44 11.57 -4.26
N ALA A 132 -0.59 10.76 -4.48
CA ALA A 132 -0.68 9.41 -3.93
C ALA A 132 -0.06 8.41 -4.92
N TYR A 133 0.49 7.33 -4.39
CA TYR A 133 1.15 6.29 -5.17
C TYR A 133 0.48 4.95 -4.98
N PHE A 134 0.44 4.15 -6.04
CA PHE A 134 0.10 2.74 -5.99
C PHE A 134 1.38 1.92 -6.10
N ILE A 135 1.64 1.11 -5.09
CA ILE A 135 2.80 0.24 -4.99
C ILE A 135 2.34 -1.17 -5.27
N THR A 136 2.99 -1.84 -6.20
CA THR A 136 2.70 -3.24 -6.58
C THR A 136 3.96 -4.08 -6.51
N TRP A 137 3.83 -5.33 -6.09
CA TRP A 137 4.94 -6.28 -6.01
C TRP A 137 4.49 -7.72 -6.25
N GLU A 138 5.45 -8.60 -6.46
CA GLU A 138 5.20 -10.04 -6.56
C GLU A 138 5.10 -10.68 -5.17
N PRO A 139 4.03 -11.44 -4.86
CA PRO A 139 3.79 -12.03 -3.55
C PRO A 139 4.91 -12.95 -3.07
#